data_AF-A0A3Q9ITG6-F1
#
_entry.id   AF-A0A3Q9ITG6-F1
#
_cell.length_a   1.000
_cell.length_b   1.000
_cell.length_c   1.000
_cell.angle_alpha   90.00
_cell.angle_beta   90.00
_cell.angle_gamma   90.00
#
_symmetry.space_group_name_H-M   'P 1'
#
loop_
_entity.id
_entity.type
_entity.pdbx_description
1 polymer ?
#
loop_
_entity_poly.entity_id
_entity_poly.type
_entity_poly.pdbx_seq_one_letter_code
_entity_poly.pdbx_strand_id
1 'polypeptide(L)'
;MKKNLLYALTAVAMLTGCAKSDVVDSEINKESNQIGFSTYKNISRGNPVDDNTEFLKNGYAFGVTAFISTSASPYMGTAGEGIKIVSDGSKWGYQNASDQAYWPTNNETLDFYAYAPYGNAAITNKAFDKTDGLKLTYTVPATEANQVDLMYASALTQTKPADKTSVTLPFKHALTQVHFRIGTKTTNLKVDVAANGITINGLKATGTFDVKEETWELVVSSSNYTVTSDAVTGGYVDGTETNPYTAIGSADKALMLLPQEFAAKSEQVENGAYLTISCKIYQVLADGTTKVYLHGSEDAYESVTVGISSALPAEENGEPTEIWKSNKKVTCNLLIGAAGTVLDPIEFETTVKTWDDVEGGVIEPK
;
A
#
# COMPACT_ATOMS: atom_id res chain seq x y z
N MET A 1 -18.01 17.06 84.84
CA MET A 1 -17.28 15.97 85.53
C MET A 1 -17.03 14.83 84.54
N LYS A 2 -15.76 14.42 84.40
CA LYS A 2 -15.20 13.07 84.13
C LYS A 2 -15.62 12.24 82.89
N LYS A 3 -14.60 12.03 82.03
CA LYS A 3 -13.97 10.77 81.54
C LYS A 3 -14.69 9.86 80.52
N ASN A 4 -14.03 9.74 79.36
CA ASN A 4 -13.61 8.54 78.58
C ASN A 4 -14.36 7.21 78.80
N LEU A 5 -14.67 6.47 77.71
CA LEU A 5 -13.94 5.23 77.35
C LEU A 5 -14.39 4.64 75.98
N LEU A 6 -13.42 4.15 75.22
CA LEU A 6 -13.53 3.26 74.05
C LEU A 6 -13.61 1.78 74.50
N TYR A 7 -13.68 0.83 73.53
CA TYR A 7 -13.62 -0.66 73.57
C TYR A 7 -15.01 -1.33 73.46
N ALA A 8 -15.26 -2.37 72.64
CA ALA A 8 -14.40 -3.38 72.00
C ALA A 8 -15.10 -4.07 70.79
N LEU A 9 -14.28 -4.81 70.05
CA LEU A 9 -14.45 -5.66 68.85
C LEU A 9 -15.55 -6.76 68.88
N THR A 10 -15.72 -7.37 67.68
CA THR A 10 -16.29 -8.68 67.27
C THR A 10 -17.77 -8.68 66.83
N ALA A 11 -18.18 -9.28 65.70
CA ALA A 11 -17.67 -10.49 65.05
C ALA A 11 -17.72 -10.43 63.50
N VAL A 12 -16.73 -11.10 62.90
CA VAL A 12 -16.62 -11.45 61.48
C VAL A 12 -17.72 -12.45 61.13
N ALA A 13 -18.64 -12.06 60.26
CA ALA A 13 -19.49 -13.01 59.55
C ALA A 13 -18.72 -13.47 58.29
N MET A 14 -18.19 -14.68 58.35
CA MET A 14 -17.62 -15.38 57.21
C MET A 14 -18.75 -15.67 56.21
N LEU A 15 -18.84 -14.87 55.14
CA LEU A 15 -19.48 -15.31 53.91
C LEU A 15 -18.40 -15.97 53.07
N THR A 16 -18.18 -17.27 53.32
CA THR A 16 -17.61 -18.17 52.33
C THR A 16 -18.62 -18.34 51.21
N GLY A 17 -18.54 -17.43 50.22
CA GLY A 17 -19.23 -17.54 48.94
C GLY A 17 -18.22 -17.23 47.84
N CYS A 18 -18.11 -18.14 46.88
CA CYS A 18 -17.22 -18.09 45.72
C CYS A 18 -17.21 -16.70 45.05
N ALA A 19 -16.12 -15.93 45.20
CA ALA A 19 -15.93 -14.64 44.51
C ALA A 19 -14.61 -14.58 43.74
N LYS A 20 -13.99 -15.72 43.41
CA LYS A 20 -12.73 -15.75 42.64
C LYS A 20 -12.91 -15.81 41.12
N SER A 21 -14.12 -16.03 40.61
CA SER A 21 -14.43 -15.91 39.17
C SER A 21 -14.85 -14.49 38.79
N ASP A 22 -15.64 -13.82 39.64
CA ASP A 22 -16.24 -12.53 39.28
C ASP A 22 -15.25 -11.36 39.37
N VAL A 23 -14.29 -11.41 40.30
CA VAL A 23 -13.27 -10.35 40.42
C VAL A 23 -12.32 -10.36 39.22
N VAL A 24 -11.97 -11.53 38.71
CA VAL A 24 -11.07 -11.67 37.55
C VAL A 24 -11.76 -11.18 36.28
N ASP A 25 -13.03 -11.54 36.05
CA ASP A 25 -13.83 -11.00 34.94
C ASP A 25 -14.05 -9.48 35.07
N SER A 26 -14.24 -8.96 36.29
CA SER A 26 -14.43 -7.52 36.51
C SER A 26 -13.16 -6.67 36.36
N GLU A 27 -11.97 -7.25 36.57
CA GLU A 27 -10.67 -6.58 36.36
C GLU A 27 -10.22 -6.66 34.90
N ILE A 28 -10.51 -7.78 34.22
CA ILE A 28 -10.18 -7.97 32.80
C ILE A 28 -11.02 -7.07 31.90
N ASN A 29 -12.32 -6.90 32.18
CA ASN A 29 -13.26 -6.17 31.33
C ASN A 29 -13.32 -4.65 31.60
N LYS A 30 -12.33 -4.07 32.30
CA LYS A 30 -12.26 -2.61 32.52
C LYS A 30 -11.77 -1.90 31.26
N GLU A 31 -12.24 -0.67 31.02
CA GLU A 31 -11.76 0.16 29.90
C GLU A 31 -10.23 0.32 29.90
N SER A 32 -9.61 0.41 31.08
CA SER A 32 -8.15 0.47 31.25
C SER A 32 -7.42 -0.83 30.87
N ASN A 33 -8.12 -1.90 30.48
CA ASN A 33 -7.56 -3.16 30.02
C ASN A 33 -8.02 -3.53 28.60
N GLN A 34 -8.89 -2.75 27.98
CA GLN A 34 -9.31 -2.95 26.60
C GLN A 34 -8.12 -2.77 25.65
N ILE A 35 -7.95 -3.68 24.70
CA ILE A 35 -6.92 -3.56 23.66
C ILE A 35 -7.28 -2.38 22.78
N GLY A 36 -6.47 -1.32 22.83
CA GLY A 36 -6.53 -0.21 21.89
C GLY A 36 -5.62 -0.47 20.67
N PHE A 37 -5.72 0.38 19.66
CA PHE A 37 -4.88 0.30 18.47
C PHE A 37 -4.27 1.66 18.14
N SER A 38 -3.01 1.64 17.73
CA SER A 38 -2.33 2.78 17.12
C SER A 38 -1.58 2.33 15.88
N THR A 39 -1.39 3.25 14.93
CA THR A 39 -0.66 3.03 13.68
C THR A 39 0.56 3.96 13.64
N TYR A 40 1.62 3.55 12.96
CA TYR A 40 2.87 4.33 12.84
C TYR A 40 2.65 5.60 11.98
N LYS A 41 3.26 6.77 12.29
CA LYS A 41 3.05 8.14 11.74
C LYS A 41 4.31 8.89 11.17
N ASN A 42 4.59 8.92 9.86
CA ASN A 42 5.55 9.82 9.16
C ASN A 42 5.67 9.45 7.65
N ILE A 43 5.15 10.27 6.72
CA ILE A 43 5.88 10.77 5.53
C ILE A 43 5.18 11.97 4.85
N SER A 44 5.90 12.58 3.90
CA SER A 44 5.65 13.85 3.20
C SER A 44 4.68 13.70 2.02
N ARG A 45 3.47 14.23 2.19
CA ARG A 45 2.43 14.66 1.22
C ARG A 45 2.54 14.21 -0.25
N GLY A 46 1.55 13.39 -0.65
CA GLY A 46 0.91 13.31 -1.96
C GLY A 46 0.92 11.91 -2.58
N ASN A 47 -0.27 11.25 -2.69
CA ASN A 47 -0.65 9.92 -3.27
C ASN A 47 -1.22 8.91 -2.21
N PRO A 48 -1.82 7.75 -2.60
CA PRO A 48 -2.56 6.82 -1.73
C PRO A 48 -1.85 6.42 -0.45
N VAL A 49 -2.55 6.63 0.68
CA VAL A 49 -2.07 6.41 2.05
C VAL A 49 -0.57 6.59 2.18
N ASP A 50 -0.09 7.73 1.68
CA ASP A 50 1.32 8.09 1.75
C ASP A 50 1.67 8.69 3.11
N ASP A 51 0.69 8.92 3.98
CA ASP A 51 0.91 9.25 5.37
C ASP A 51 -0.26 8.86 6.28
N ASN A 52 -0.02 8.98 7.59
CA ASN A 52 -1.00 8.64 8.60
C ASN A 52 -2.21 9.58 8.66
N THR A 53 -2.17 10.79 8.06
CA THR A 53 -3.34 11.67 8.00
C THR A 53 -4.37 11.16 7.00
N GLU A 54 -3.92 10.45 5.96
CA GLU A 54 -4.78 9.72 5.04
C GLU A 54 -5.25 8.39 5.64
N PHE A 55 -4.38 7.66 6.36
CA PHE A 55 -4.75 6.42 7.06
C PHE A 55 -5.68 6.66 8.25
N LEU A 56 -5.54 7.78 8.96
CA LEU A 56 -6.42 8.20 10.04
C LEU A 56 -7.65 8.96 9.54
N LYS A 57 -7.87 9.11 8.23
CA LYS A 57 -9.07 9.79 7.72
C LYS A 57 -10.32 9.18 8.32
N ASN A 58 -11.26 10.02 8.73
CA ASN A 58 -12.52 9.57 9.31
C ASN A 58 -13.20 8.54 8.38
N GLY A 59 -13.54 7.39 8.94
CA GLY A 59 -14.16 6.27 8.22
C GLY A 59 -13.18 5.28 7.60
N TYR A 60 -11.87 5.55 7.58
CA TYR A 60 -10.87 4.57 7.18
C TYR A 60 -10.87 3.41 8.19
N ALA A 61 -10.68 2.18 7.71
CA ALA A 61 -10.78 0.99 8.54
C ALA A 61 -9.79 -0.11 8.13
N PHE A 62 -9.36 -0.89 9.11
CA PHE A 62 -8.56 -2.11 8.92
C PHE A 62 -9.20 -3.29 9.65
N GLY A 63 -8.88 -4.50 9.18
CA GLY A 63 -9.23 -5.76 9.82
C GLY A 63 -8.07 -6.26 10.66
N VAL A 64 -8.31 -6.69 11.90
CA VAL A 64 -7.26 -7.25 12.77
C VAL A 64 -7.75 -8.50 13.51
N THR A 65 -6.85 -9.46 13.65
CA THR A 65 -7.00 -10.66 14.48
C THR A 65 -5.78 -10.76 15.39
N ALA A 66 -5.94 -11.42 16.53
CA ALA A 66 -4.82 -11.80 17.37
C ALA A 66 -4.89 -13.27 17.76
N PHE A 67 -3.73 -13.89 17.98
CA PHE A 67 -3.60 -15.23 18.53
C PHE A 67 -2.89 -15.19 19.87
N ILE A 68 -3.37 -16.01 20.81
CA ILE A 68 -2.70 -16.22 22.09
C ILE A 68 -1.86 -17.50 22.03
N SER A 69 -0.69 -17.48 22.68
CA SER A 69 0.27 -18.60 22.62
C SER A 69 -0.30 -19.95 23.11
N THR A 70 -1.40 -19.93 23.86
CA THR A 70 -2.05 -21.10 24.46
C THR A 70 -3.23 -21.68 23.66
N SER A 71 -3.72 -21.00 22.61
CA SER A 71 -4.89 -21.43 21.81
C SER A 71 -4.57 -21.46 20.32
N ALA A 72 -5.15 -22.38 19.56
CA ALA A 72 -5.08 -22.37 18.08
C ALA A 72 -6.17 -21.50 17.45
N SER A 73 -7.27 -21.24 18.17
CA SER A 73 -8.34 -20.37 17.68
C SER A 73 -7.98 -18.89 17.87
N PRO A 74 -8.46 -18.00 16.98
CA PRO A 74 -8.32 -16.56 17.15
C PRO A 74 -8.78 -16.11 18.54
N TYR A 75 -7.97 -15.28 19.19
CA TYR A 75 -8.31 -14.62 20.45
C TYR A 75 -9.37 -13.52 20.25
N MET A 76 -9.32 -12.89 19.08
CA MET A 76 -10.25 -11.86 18.63
C MET A 76 -10.45 -12.00 17.11
N GLY A 77 -11.64 -11.69 16.61
CA GLY A 77 -11.99 -11.95 15.21
C GLY A 77 -12.30 -13.42 14.95
N THR A 78 -12.18 -13.83 13.69
CA THR A 78 -12.44 -15.20 13.25
C THR A 78 -11.31 -15.68 12.33
N ALA A 79 -11.30 -16.98 12.03
CA ALA A 79 -10.32 -17.54 11.09
C ALA A 79 -10.48 -16.98 9.67
N GLY A 80 -11.67 -16.48 9.30
CA GLY A 80 -11.96 -15.97 7.96
C GLY A 80 -12.02 -14.44 7.84
N GLU A 81 -12.04 -13.73 8.96
CA GLU A 81 -12.24 -12.27 8.96
C GLU A 81 -11.76 -11.65 10.27
N GLY A 82 -11.05 -10.52 10.14
CA GLY A 82 -10.60 -9.72 11.28
C GLY A 82 -11.71 -8.83 11.81
N ILE A 83 -11.58 -8.38 13.05
CA ILE A 83 -12.51 -7.37 13.57
C ILE A 83 -12.27 -6.04 12.88
N LYS A 84 -13.34 -5.26 12.67
CA LYS A 84 -13.26 -3.96 12.01
C LYS A 84 -12.89 -2.88 13.03
N ILE A 85 -11.71 -2.29 12.84
CA ILE A 85 -11.26 -1.10 13.56
C ILE A 85 -11.37 0.11 12.64
N VAL A 86 -11.96 1.19 13.13
CA VAL A 86 -12.33 2.38 12.34
C VAL A 86 -11.69 3.63 12.94
N SER A 87 -11.17 4.51 12.09
CA SER A 87 -10.66 5.81 12.50
C SER A 87 -11.80 6.84 12.55
N ASP A 88 -11.83 7.67 13.59
CA ASP A 88 -12.72 8.83 13.69
C ASP A 88 -12.07 10.14 13.20
N GLY A 89 -10.84 10.08 12.66
CA GLY A 89 -10.04 11.26 12.34
C GLY A 89 -8.96 11.57 13.36
N SER A 90 -9.00 10.97 14.54
CA SER A 90 -8.08 11.24 15.65
C SER A 90 -7.62 9.98 16.38
N LYS A 91 -8.44 8.93 16.41
CA LYS A 91 -8.14 7.64 17.05
C LYS A 91 -8.77 6.47 16.31
N TRP A 92 -8.25 5.28 16.60
CA TRP A 92 -8.80 4.00 16.17
C TRP A 92 -9.70 3.41 17.24
N GLY A 93 -10.86 2.89 16.83
CA GLY A 93 -11.79 2.22 17.75
C GLY A 93 -12.53 1.07 17.09
N TYR A 94 -13.07 0.19 17.92
CA TYR A 94 -13.93 -0.90 17.47
C TYR A 94 -15.19 -0.33 16.81
N GLN A 95 -15.59 -0.90 15.68
CA GLN A 95 -16.88 -0.56 15.05
C GLN A 95 -18.07 -0.97 15.94
N ASN A 96 -17.98 -2.14 16.59
CA ASN A 96 -19.03 -2.71 17.43
C ASN A 96 -18.49 -3.02 18.83
N ALA A 97 -19.32 -2.79 19.85
CA ALA A 97 -18.96 -3.11 21.23
C ALA A 97 -18.77 -4.62 21.48
N SER A 98 -19.47 -5.47 20.74
CA SER A 98 -19.34 -6.94 20.84
C SER A 98 -17.98 -7.48 20.40
N ASP A 99 -17.22 -6.69 19.63
CA ASP A 99 -15.93 -7.08 19.08
C ASP A 99 -14.77 -6.68 20.01
N GLN A 100 -15.07 -5.99 21.12
CA GLN A 100 -14.08 -5.50 22.08
C GLN A 100 -13.29 -6.65 22.70
N ALA A 101 -11.97 -6.56 22.63
CA ALA A 101 -11.06 -7.50 23.25
C ALA A 101 -10.23 -6.81 24.35
N TYR A 102 -9.76 -7.59 25.31
CA TYR A 102 -9.03 -7.12 26.48
C TYR A 102 -7.68 -7.83 26.56
N TRP A 103 -6.67 -7.19 27.15
CA TRP A 103 -5.37 -7.83 27.29
C TRP A 103 -5.48 -9.05 28.22
N PRO A 104 -4.87 -10.20 27.84
CA PRO A 104 -4.88 -11.39 28.68
C PRO A 104 -4.08 -11.17 29.96
N THR A 105 -4.29 -12.05 30.94
CA THR A 105 -3.58 -12.01 32.23
C THR A 105 -2.37 -12.95 32.21
N ASN A 106 -1.64 -13.07 33.32
CA ASN A 106 -0.58 -14.08 33.50
C ASN A 106 0.60 -14.02 32.52
N ASN A 107 0.97 -12.83 32.04
CA ASN A 107 2.07 -12.62 31.09
C ASN A 107 1.91 -13.37 29.76
N GLU A 108 0.68 -13.73 29.39
CA GLU A 108 0.42 -14.26 28.05
C GLU A 108 0.65 -13.18 26.99
N THR A 109 1.17 -13.59 25.83
CA THR A 109 1.47 -12.72 24.70
C THR A 109 0.45 -12.91 23.59
N LEU A 110 0.20 -11.85 22.83
CA LEU A 110 -0.64 -11.86 21.64
C LEU A 110 0.20 -11.59 20.38
N ASP A 111 -0.08 -12.37 19.33
CA ASP A 111 0.42 -12.15 17.98
C ASP A 111 -0.68 -11.52 17.14
N PHE A 112 -0.52 -10.25 16.77
CA PHE A 112 -1.48 -9.49 15.98
C PHE A 112 -1.15 -9.54 14.49
N TYR A 113 -2.19 -9.70 13.66
CA TYR A 113 -2.11 -9.63 12.20
C TYR A 113 -3.24 -8.75 11.67
N ALA A 114 -2.92 -7.83 10.76
CA ALA A 114 -3.89 -6.88 10.24
C ALA A 114 -3.74 -6.64 8.74
N TYR A 115 -4.83 -6.20 8.11
CA TYR A 115 -4.87 -5.79 6.71
C TYR A 115 -5.78 -4.57 6.52
N ALA A 116 -5.49 -3.78 5.49
CA ALA A 116 -6.30 -2.63 5.10
C ALA A 116 -6.35 -2.49 3.56
N PRO A 117 -7.40 -1.87 3.01
CA PRO A 117 -8.62 -1.41 3.69
C PRO A 117 -9.61 -2.53 4.01
N TYR A 118 -10.33 -2.42 5.13
CA TYR A 118 -11.38 -3.37 5.52
C TYR A 118 -12.57 -3.33 4.54
N GLY A 119 -13.09 -4.50 4.17
CA GLY A 119 -14.30 -4.63 3.36
C GLY A 119 -14.13 -4.32 1.86
N ASN A 120 -12.90 -4.12 1.38
CA ASN A 120 -12.66 -3.93 -0.05
C ASN A 120 -12.80 -5.25 -0.83
N ALA A 121 -13.55 -5.22 -1.93
CA ALA A 121 -13.88 -6.39 -2.74
C ALA A 121 -12.67 -7.01 -3.48
N ALA A 122 -11.59 -6.25 -3.68
CA ALA A 122 -10.35 -6.77 -4.25
C ALA A 122 -9.61 -7.71 -3.29
N ILE A 123 -9.87 -7.62 -1.97
CA ILE A 123 -9.26 -8.44 -0.93
C ILE A 123 -10.23 -9.56 -0.55
N THR A 124 -9.85 -10.80 -0.83
CA THR A 124 -10.69 -11.99 -0.64
C THR A 124 -9.91 -13.10 0.07
N ASN A 125 -10.57 -14.21 0.41
CA ASN A 125 -9.94 -15.41 0.98
C ASN A 125 -8.99 -15.14 2.16
N LYS A 126 -9.39 -14.24 3.08
CA LYS A 126 -8.59 -13.97 4.28
C LYS A 126 -8.61 -15.23 5.14
N ALA A 127 -7.43 -15.72 5.50
CA ALA A 127 -7.24 -16.88 6.34
C ALA A 127 -6.26 -16.49 7.46
N PHE A 128 -6.80 -16.40 8.67
CA PHE A 128 -6.03 -16.21 9.89
C PHE A 128 -5.75 -17.57 10.52
N ASP A 129 -4.47 -17.84 10.74
CA ASP A 129 -3.99 -19.04 11.41
C ASP A 129 -2.88 -18.67 12.40
N LYS A 130 -2.78 -19.41 13.50
CA LYS A 130 -1.76 -19.13 14.53
C LYS A 130 -0.34 -19.36 14.03
N THR A 131 -0.12 -20.38 13.22
CA THR A 131 1.20 -20.76 12.73
C THR A 131 1.59 -19.93 11.52
N ASP A 132 0.64 -19.73 10.60
CA ASP A 132 0.89 -19.07 9.32
C ASP A 132 0.58 -17.55 9.34
N GLY A 133 -0.05 -17.03 10.39
CA GLY A 133 -0.42 -15.63 10.50
C GLY A 133 -1.63 -15.28 9.63
N LEU A 134 -1.45 -14.39 8.64
CA LEU A 134 -2.51 -13.98 7.72
C LEU A 134 -2.11 -14.28 6.28
N LYS A 135 -2.97 -15.02 5.56
CA LYS A 135 -2.96 -15.12 4.10
C LYS A 135 -4.20 -14.46 3.52
N LEU A 136 -4.06 -13.76 2.40
CA LEU A 136 -5.19 -13.17 1.69
C LEU A 136 -4.97 -13.21 0.18
N THR A 137 -6.05 -13.25 -0.59
CA THR A 137 -5.99 -13.09 -2.04
C THR A 137 -6.28 -11.64 -2.41
N TYR A 138 -5.47 -11.07 -3.29
CA TYR A 138 -5.74 -9.78 -3.90
C TYR A 138 -5.87 -9.91 -5.41
N THR A 139 -6.89 -9.26 -5.98
CA THR A 139 -7.02 -9.09 -7.44
C THR A 139 -7.04 -7.61 -7.77
N VAL A 140 -6.05 -7.16 -8.55
CA VAL A 140 -5.94 -5.76 -8.98
C VAL A 140 -7.16 -5.40 -9.83
N PRO A 141 -7.94 -4.38 -9.43
CA PRO A 141 -9.05 -3.89 -10.26
C PRO A 141 -8.56 -3.36 -11.61
N ALA A 142 -9.29 -3.69 -12.68
CA ALA A 142 -8.95 -3.26 -14.04
C ALA A 142 -8.99 -1.73 -14.21
N THR A 143 -9.92 -1.06 -13.52
CA THR A 143 -10.03 0.40 -13.51
C THR A 143 -9.18 0.98 -12.38
N GLU A 144 -8.24 1.87 -12.71
CA GLU A 144 -7.34 2.53 -11.75
C GLU A 144 -8.10 3.15 -10.57
N ALA A 145 -9.23 3.83 -10.80
CA ALA A 145 -10.01 4.47 -9.75
C ALA A 145 -10.58 3.50 -8.68
N ASN A 146 -10.64 2.21 -8.98
CA ASN A 146 -11.08 1.17 -8.05
C ASN A 146 -9.91 0.47 -7.35
N GLN A 147 -8.67 0.68 -7.84
CA GLN A 147 -7.49 0.12 -7.21
C GLN A 147 -7.28 0.75 -5.84
N VAL A 148 -6.80 -0.05 -4.91
CA VAL A 148 -6.47 0.40 -3.56
C VAL A 148 -5.05 0.03 -3.22
N ASP A 149 -4.50 0.79 -2.29
CA ASP A 149 -3.26 0.43 -1.62
C ASP A 149 -3.58 -0.64 -0.56
N LEU A 150 -3.24 -1.89 -0.88
CA LEU A 150 -3.33 -3.00 0.07
C LEU A 150 -2.16 -2.88 1.05
N MET A 151 -2.49 -2.66 2.32
CA MET A 151 -1.51 -2.65 3.40
C MET A 151 -1.73 -3.80 4.37
N TYR A 152 -0.66 -4.17 5.08
CA TYR A 152 -0.66 -5.22 6.08
C TYR A 152 0.20 -4.84 7.27
N ALA A 153 -0.03 -5.46 8.42
CA ALA A 153 0.81 -5.31 9.60
C ALA A 153 0.87 -6.61 10.40
N SER A 154 1.99 -6.82 11.10
CA SER A 154 2.10 -7.81 12.16
C SER A 154 2.79 -7.20 13.38
N ALA A 155 2.28 -7.52 14.58
CA ALA A 155 2.93 -7.18 15.84
C ALA A 155 2.94 -8.44 16.72
N LEU A 156 4.10 -9.10 16.77
CA LEU A 156 4.24 -10.41 17.41
C LEU A 156 4.70 -10.28 18.86
N THR A 157 4.37 -11.28 19.67
CA THR A 157 4.78 -11.44 21.06
C THR A 157 4.46 -10.23 21.94
N GLN A 158 3.31 -9.60 21.72
CA GLN A 158 2.93 -8.36 22.39
C GLN A 158 2.33 -8.65 23.77
N THR A 159 2.75 -7.88 24.77
CA THR A 159 2.10 -7.81 26.09
C THR A 159 1.47 -6.43 26.28
N LYS A 160 0.59 -6.30 27.29
CA LYS A 160 0.00 -5.01 27.64
C LYS A 160 1.10 -4.01 28.01
N PRO A 161 1.19 -2.85 27.34
CA PRO A 161 2.10 -1.78 27.75
C PRO A 161 1.78 -1.26 29.16
N ALA A 162 2.79 -0.78 29.88
CA ALA A 162 2.62 -0.33 31.26
C ALA A 162 1.91 1.05 31.36
N ASP A 163 2.08 1.87 30.33
CA ASP A 163 1.70 3.29 30.26
C ASP A 163 0.46 3.55 29.40
N LYS A 164 0.05 2.58 28.57
CA LYS A 164 -1.09 2.67 27.65
C LYS A 164 -1.74 1.31 27.44
N THR A 165 -2.87 1.29 26.74
CA THR A 165 -3.58 0.05 26.41
C THR A 165 -3.49 -0.34 24.94
N SER A 166 -2.83 0.46 24.11
CA SER A 166 -2.79 0.23 22.66
C SER A 166 -1.60 -0.62 22.22
N VAL A 167 -1.88 -1.54 21.28
CA VAL A 167 -0.84 -2.17 20.45
C VAL A 167 -0.56 -1.27 19.24
N THR A 168 0.72 -1.13 18.89
CA THR A 168 1.13 -0.43 17.67
C THR A 168 1.24 -1.42 16.51
N LEU A 169 0.51 -1.17 15.43
CA LEU A 169 0.56 -1.96 14.19
C LEU A 169 1.40 -1.21 13.14
N PRO A 170 2.58 -1.75 12.75
CA PRO A 170 3.43 -1.15 11.72
C PRO A 170 2.94 -1.55 10.33
N PHE A 171 1.98 -0.80 9.78
CA PHE A 171 1.48 -1.07 8.43
C PHE A 171 2.56 -0.84 7.37
N LYS A 172 2.59 -1.73 6.38
CA LYS A 172 3.46 -1.71 5.20
C LYS A 172 2.62 -1.85 3.93
N HIS A 173 3.12 -1.35 2.81
CA HIS A 173 2.49 -1.50 1.50
C HIS A 173 2.79 -2.88 0.90
N ALA A 174 1.76 -3.63 0.51
CA ALA A 174 1.91 -4.95 -0.11
C ALA A 174 2.14 -4.87 -1.63
N LEU A 175 1.93 -3.70 -2.24
CA LEU A 175 1.91 -3.49 -3.69
C LEU A 175 3.10 -2.65 -4.18
N THR A 176 3.22 -2.58 -5.49
CA THR A 176 4.10 -1.62 -6.19
C THR A 176 3.26 -0.47 -6.72
N GLN A 177 3.64 0.76 -6.41
CA GLN A 177 3.03 1.96 -6.96
C GLN A 177 3.79 2.40 -8.22
N VAL A 178 3.08 2.69 -9.31
CA VAL A 178 3.69 2.97 -10.61
C VAL A 178 3.23 4.30 -11.19
N HIS A 179 4.19 5.17 -11.49
CA HIS A 179 4.01 6.47 -12.12
C HIS A 179 4.68 6.55 -13.48
N PHE A 180 4.26 7.51 -14.29
CA PHE A 180 4.82 7.74 -15.62
C PHE A 180 5.21 9.19 -15.81
N ARG A 181 6.35 9.41 -16.48
CA ARG A 181 6.77 10.72 -16.95
C ARG A 181 7.37 10.61 -18.34
N ILE A 182 7.26 11.67 -19.14
CA ILE A 182 7.76 11.70 -20.52
C ILE A 182 8.63 12.93 -20.75
N GLY A 183 9.81 12.73 -21.32
CA GLY A 183 10.77 13.73 -21.76
C GLY A 183 11.10 13.57 -23.25
N THR A 184 11.74 14.56 -23.86
CA THR A 184 12.40 14.42 -25.17
C THR A 184 13.87 14.76 -25.10
N LYS A 185 14.66 14.15 -25.99
CA LYS A 185 16.10 14.40 -26.11
C LYS A 185 16.43 15.80 -26.67
N THR A 186 15.48 16.46 -27.33
CA THR A 186 15.69 17.77 -27.95
C THR A 186 14.48 18.68 -27.79
N THR A 187 14.72 19.99 -27.72
CA THR A 187 13.66 20.99 -27.48
C THR A 187 12.69 21.16 -28.66
N ASN A 188 13.13 20.86 -29.88
CA ASN A 188 12.31 20.91 -31.09
C ASN A 188 11.42 19.67 -31.28
N LEU A 189 11.71 18.56 -30.59
CA LEU A 189 10.89 17.36 -30.58
C LEU A 189 9.77 17.50 -29.55
N LYS A 190 8.54 17.21 -29.96
CA LYS A 190 7.30 17.34 -29.19
C LYS A 190 6.53 16.04 -29.13
N VAL A 191 5.88 15.80 -27.99
CA VAL A 191 4.94 14.71 -27.79
C VAL A 191 3.61 15.24 -27.28
N ASP A 192 2.54 14.81 -27.93
CA ASP A 192 1.18 14.90 -27.38
C ASP A 192 0.74 13.49 -27.00
N VAL A 193 0.24 13.28 -25.79
CA VAL A 193 -0.30 12.01 -25.33
C VAL A 193 -1.81 12.14 -25.18
N ALA A 194 -2.55 11.18 -25.73
CA ALA A 194 -3.99 11.14 -25.60
C ALA A 194 -4.41 10.98 -24.13
N ALA A 195 -5.64 11.40 -23.79
CA ALA A 195 -6.22 11.07 -22.50
C ALA A 195 -6.25 9.54 -22.31
N ASN A 196 -5.85 9.07 -21.14
CA ASN A 196 -5.67 7.64 -20.84
C ASN A 196 -4.74 6.93 -21.85
N GLY A 197 -3.77 7.66 -22.40
CA GLY A 197 -2.96 7.21 -23.52
C GLY A 197 -1.90 6.16 -23.16
N ILE A 198 -1.64 5.89 -21.88
CA ILE A 198 -0.62 4.92 -21.44
C ILE A 198 -1.28 3.70 -20.83
N THR A 199 -0.97 2.52 -21.39
CA THR A 199 -1.41 1.22 -20.88
C THR A 199 -0.22 0.30 -20.68
N ILE A 200 -0.11 -0.32 -19.51
CA ILE A 200 0.82 -1.41 -19.23
C ILE A 200 0.18 -2.75 -19.54
N ASN A 201 0.90 -3.64 -20.22
CA ASN A 201 0.39 -4.93 -20.69
C ASN A 201 1.26 -6.08 -20.19
N GLY A 202 0.63 -7.24 -19.97
CA GLY A 202 1.32 -8.50 -19.71
C GLY A 202 1.56 -8.81 -18.23
N LEU A 203 0.91 -8.09 -17.31
CA LEU A 203 1.10 -8.25 -15.88
C LEU A 203 0.12 -9.23 -15.26
N LYS A 204 0.55 -9.99 -14.24
CA LYS A 204 -0.36 -10.80 -13.42
C LYS A 204 -1.28 -9.90 -12.61
N ALA A 205 -2.54 -10.33 -12.49
CA ALA A 205 -3.60 -9.55 -11.83
C ALA A 205 -3.99 -10.04 -10.45
N THR A 206 -3.78 -11.32 -10.17
CA THR A 206 -4.22 -11.95 -8.93
C THR A 206 -3.07 -12.70 -8.27
N GLY A 207 -3.00 -12.62 -6.95
CA GLY A 207 -2.09 -13.44 -6.16
C GLY A 207 -2.56 -13.63 -4.73
N THR A 208 -1.99 -14.61 -4.06
CA THR A 208 -2.11 -14.80 -2.61
C THR A 208 -0.90 -14.18 -1.93
N PHE A 209 -1.14 -13.30 -0.96
CA PHE A 209 -0.11 -12.68 -0.14
C PHE A 209 -0.02 -13.39 1.21
N ASP A 210 1.19 -13.82 1.56
CA ASP A 210 1.53 -14.30 2.89
C ASP A 210 2.11 -13.14 3.70
N VAL A 211 1.38 -12.68 4.72
CA VAL A 211 1.78 -11.54 5.56
C VAL A 211 3.00 -11.84 6.41
N LYS A 212 3.19 -13.11 6.80
CA LYS A 212 4.28 -13.52 7.69
C LYS A 212 5.59 -13.64 6.92
N GLU A 213 5.54 -14.26 5.75
CA GLU A 213 6.71 -14.42 4.88
C GLU A 213 6.94 -13.18 3.98
N GLU A 214 5.96 -12.28 3.90
CA GLU A 214 5.97 -11.08 3.04
C GLU A 214 6.15 -11.43 1.56
N THR A 215 5.54 -12.54 1.10
CA THR A 215 5.68 -13.07 -0.26
C THR A 215 4.36 -13.18 -1.00
N TRP A 216 4.44 -13.10 -2.34
CA TRP A 216 3.31 -13.27 -3.25
C TRP A 216 3.41 -14.59 -4.03
N GLU A 217 2.31 -15.35 -4.04
CA GLU A 217 2.09 -16.45 -4.97
C GLU A 217 1.12 -15.99 -6.06
N LEU A 218 1.61 -15.85 -7.30
CA LEU A 218 0.86 -15.24 -8.41
C LEU A 218 0.10 -16.26 -9.26
N VAL A 219 -1.10 -15.89 -9.71
CA VAL A 219 -1.88 -16.65 -10.69
C VAL A 219 -1.39 -16.32 -12.10
N VAL A 220 -1.34 -17.33 -12.99
CA VAL A 220 -0.67 -17.25 -14.30
C VAL A 220 -1.37 -16.33 -15.31
N SER A 221 -2.63 -15.91 -15.09
CA SER A 221 -3.36 -15.03 -16.01
C SER A 221 -2.80 -13.61 -16.04
N SER A 222 -2.60 -13.06 -17.24
CA SER A 222 -2.17 -11.67 -17.42
C SER A 222 -3.35 -10.71 -17.65
N SER A 223 -3.10 -9.43 -17.43
CA SER A 223 -4.03 -8.32 -17.62
C SER A 223 -3.27 -7.07 -18.07
N ASN A 224 -4.02 -6.02 -18.36
CA ASN A 224 -3.51 -4.72 -18.73
C ASN A 224 -4.14 -3.64 -17.84
N TYR A 225 -3.40 -2.55 -17.63
CA TYR A 225 -3.84 -1.44 -16.79
C TYR A 225 -3.54 -0.12 -17.47
N THR A 226 -4.56 0.72 -17.59
CA THR A 226 -4.45 2.04 -18.19
C THR A 226 -4.36 3.09 -17.09
N VAL A 227 -3.38 3.98 -17.22
CA VAL A 227 -3.23 5.13 -16.33
C VAL A 227 -4.35 6.11 -16.61
N THR A 228 -5.08 6.58 -15.59
CA THR A 228 -6.06 7.65 -15.82
C THR A 228 -5.31 8.97 -15.95
N SER A 229 -5.43 9.62 -17.10
CA SER A 229 -4.80 10.91 -17.33
C SER A 229 -5.62 11.76 -18.28
N ASP A 230 -5.57 13.07 -18.07
CA ASP A 230 -5.97 14.02 -19.11
C ASP A 230 -5.00 13.91 -20.30
N ALA A 231 -5.43 14.45 -21.44
CA ALA A 231 -4.53 14.62 -22.57
C ALA A 231 -3.40 15.59 -22.20
N VAL A 232 -2.17 15.24 -22.54
CA VAL A 232 -0.99 16.08 -22.30
C VAL A 232 -0.48 16.54 -23.65
N THR A 233 -0.52 17.85 -23.91
CA THR A 233 -0.09 18.42 -25.19
C THR A 233 1.13 19.31 -25.02
N GLY A 234 2.10 19.19 -25.92
CA GLY A 234 3.20 20.15 -26.11
C GLY A 234 4.16 20.31 -24.92
N GLY A 235 4.19 19.39 -23.96
CA GLY A 235 4.86 19.61 -22.69
C GLY A 235 6.37 19.35 -22.67
N TYR A 236 7.19 20.41 -22.71
CA TYR A 236 8.46 20.49 -21.97
C TYR A 236 8.58 21.85 -21.30
N VAL A 237 9.09 21.86 -20.08
CA VAL A 237 9.46 23.09 -19.37
C VAL A 237 10.92 23.37 -19.71
N ASP A 238 11.25 24.44 -20.42
CA ASP A 238 12.67 24.80 -20.60
C ASP A 238 13.26 25.20 -19.25
N GLY A 239 14.33 24.54 -18.85
CA GLY A 239 14.83 24.61 -17.48
C GLY A 239 16.28 24.17 -17.30
N THR A 240 17.15 24.40 -18.28
CA THR A 240 18.63 24.29 -18.12
C THR A 240 19.21 22.98 -17.56
N GLU A 241 18.43 21.90 -17.50
CA GLU A 241 18.84 20.53 -17.16
C GLU A 241 18.57 19.61 -18.37
N THR A 242 19.38 18.56 -18.51
CA THR A 242 19.23 17.55 -19.56
C THR A 242 17.88 16.83 -19.39
N ASN A 243 16.90 17.20 -20.23
CA ASN A 243 15.57 16.58 -20.42
C ASN A 243 14.58 16.65 -19.22
N PRO A 244 13.75 17.71 -19.10
CA PRO A 244 12.73 17.80 -18.06
C PRO A 244 11.53 16.91 -18.40
N TYR A 245 11.34 15.86 -17.61
CA TYR A 245 10.22 14.92 -17.75
C TYR A 245 8.89 15.52 -17.24
N THR A 246 7.85 15.46 -18.07
CA THR A 246 6.46 15.85 -17.74
C THR A 246 5.71 14.66 -17.16
N ALA A 247 5.07 14.82 -16.00
CA ALA A 247 4.27 13.77 -15.38
C ALA A 247 3.00 13.44 -16.19
N ILE A 248 2.66 12.16 -16.27
CA ILE A 248 1.42 11.65 -16.87
C ILE A 248 0.54 11.09 -15.76
N GLY A 249 -0.74 11.47 -15.78
CA GLY A 249 -1.65 11.24 -14.66
C GLY A 249 -1.50 12.32 -13.59
N SER A 250 -2.14 12.13 -12.45
CA SER A 250 -2.01 13.03 -11.30
C SER A 250 -1.07 12.44 -10.26
N ALA A 251 -0.47 13.30 -9.43
CA ALA A 251 0.29 12.87 -8.26
C ALA A 251 -0.55 12.04 -7.27
N ASP A 252 -1.88 12.06 -7.39
CA ASP A 252 -2.86 11.31 -6.57
C ASP A 252 -3.44 10.06 -7.28
N LYS A 253 -2.99 9.77 -8.51
CA LYS A 253 -3.47 8.63 -9.31
C LYS A 253 -2.27 7.92 -9.94
N ALA A 254 -1.89 6.83 -9.28
CA ALA A 254 -0.89 5.89 -9.73
C ALA A 254 -1.53 4.51 -9.83
N LEU A 255 -0.94 3.64 -10.65
CA LEU A 255 -1.35 2.25 -10.68
C LEU A 255 -0.81 1.53 -9.43
N MET A 256 -1.67 0.73 -8.79
CA MET A 256 -1.35 -0.14 -7.66
C MET A 256 -1.32 -1.59 -8.13
N LEU A 257 -0.11 -2.08 -8.40
CA LEU A 257 0.10 -3.33 -9.13
C LEU A 257 0.78 -4.37 -8.24
N LEU A 258 0.56 -5.65 -8.55
CA LEU A 258 1.20 -6.75 -7.84
C LEU A 258 2.73 -6.71 -8.06
N PRO A 259 3.54 -6.89 -7.01
CA PRO A 259 4.95 -7.22 -7.09
C PRO A 259 5.14 -8.51 -7.92
N GLN A 260 6.05 -8.49 -8.89
CA GLN A 260 6.23 -9.61 -9.82
C GLN A 260 7.49 -9.44 -10.67
N GLU A 261 8.02 -10.56 -11.15
CA GLU A 261 9.10 -10.61 -12.13
C GLU A 261 8.55 -10.71 -13.55
N PHE A 262 9.10 -9.91 -14.48
CA PHE A 262 8.82 -9.99 -15.91
C PHE A 262 9.95 -9.37 -16.74
N ALA A 263 10.16 -9.94 -17.92
CA ALA A 263 11.06 -9.40 -18.92
C ALA A 263 10.34 -8.44 -19.88
N ALA A 264 11.11 -7.53 -20.47
CA ALA A 264 10.63 -6.64 -21.51
C ALA A 264 10.25 -7.39 -22.79
N LYS A 265 9.11 -7.01 -23.38
CA LYS A 265 8.75 -7.49 -24.71
C LYS A 265 9.81 -7.07 -25.72
N SER A 266 10.27 -8.03 -26.51
CA SER A 266 11.23 -7.84 -27.59
C SER A 266 11.03 -8.91 -28.66
N GLU A 267 11.79 -8.87 -29.75
CA GLU A 267 11.78 -9.92 -30.76
C GLU A 267 12.11 -11.31 -30.18
N GLN A 268 12.92 -11.36 -29.12
CA GLN A 268 13.33 -12.60 -28.45
C GLN A 268 12.40 -13.00 -27.29
N VAL A 269 11.54 -12.09 -26.84
CA VAL A 269 10.65 -12.27 -25.68
C VAL A 269 9.23 -11.82 -26.06
N GLU A 270 8.50 -12.69 -26.76
CA GLU A 270 7.20 -12.35 -27.35
C GLU A 270 6.11 -12.07 -26.29
N ASN A 271 6.18 -12.78 -25.15
CA ASN A 271 5.26 -12.67 -24.03
C ASN A 271 5.72 -11.71 -22.92
N GLY A 272 6.73 -10.88 -23.20
CA GLY A 272 7.22 -9.89 -22.24
C GLY A 272 6.22 -8.76 -21.98
N ALA A 273 6.44 -8.00 -20.91
CA ALA A 273 5.62 -6.84 -20.58
C ALA A 273 6.00 -5.63 -21.44
N TYR A 274 5.02 -4.78 -21.73
CA TYR A 274 5.22 -3.59 -22.55
C TYR A 274 4.19 -2.50 -22.24
N LEU A 275 4.57 -1.26 -22.54
CA LEU A 275 3.68 -0.12 -22.60
C LEU A 275 3.12 0.04 -24.01
N THR A 276 1.86 0.40 -24.10
CA THR A 276 1.26 1.02 -25.28
C THR A 276 1.03 2.50 -24.98
N ILE A 277 1.56 3.37 -25.83
CA ILE A 277 1.47 4.82 -25.68
C ILE A 277 0.74 5.38 -26.90
N SER A 278 -0.47 5.90 -26.72
CA SER A 278 -1.23 6.61 -27.75
C SER A 278 -0.76 8.07 -27.81
N CYS A 279 0.06 8.39 -28.81
CA CYS A 279 0.71 9.70 -28.90
C CYS A 279 0.80 10.23 -30.34
N LYS A 280 1.10 11.52 -30.44
CA LYS A 280 1.63 12.19 -31.62
C LYS A 280 3.05 12.59 -31.29
N ILE A 281 4.00 12.25 -32.15
CA ILE A 281 5.39 12.68 -31.99
C ILE A 281 5.75 13.50 -33.22
N TYR A 282 6.20 14.73 -33.01
CA TYR A 282 6.48 15.65 -34.12
C TYR A 282 7.62 16.60 -33.79
N GLN A 283 8.32 17.05 -34.83
CA GLN A 283 9.30 18.12 -34.72
C GLN A 283 8.66 19.45 -35.10
N VAL A 284 8.99 20.50 -34.36
CA VAL A 284 8.70 21.89 -34.73
C VAL A 284 9.92 22.44 -35.45
N LEU A 285 9.74 22.93 -36.69
CA LEU A 285 10.82 23.52 -37.47
C LEU A 285 11.25 24.88 -36.90
N ALA A 286 12.33 25.43 -37.44
CA ALA A 286 12.92 26.71 -36.98
C ALA A 286 11.97 27.92 -37.10
N ASP A 287 10.90 27.81 -37.90
CA ASP A 287 9.84 28.83 -38.00
C ASP A 287 8.88 28.84 -36.79
N GLY A 288 9.02 27.88 -35.86
CA GLY A 288 8.24 27.78 -34.64
C GLY A 288 6.79 27.32 -34.84
N THR A 289 6.35 27.03 -36.07
CA THR A 289 4.94 26.75 -36.37
C THR A 289 4.74 25.50 -37.22
N THR A 290 5.67 25.21 -38.15
CA THR A 290 5.57 24.03 -39.01
C THR A 290 5.89 22.77 -38.20
N LYS A 291 4.95 21.83 -38.21
CA LYS A 291 5.07 20.52 -37.56
C LYS A 291 5.38 19.45 -38.60
N VAL A 292 6.40 18.64 -38.32
CA VAL A 292 6.69 17.41 -39.07
C VAL A 292 6.38 16.23 -38.16
N TYR A 293 5.29 15.52 -38.45
CA TYR A 293 4.87 14.35 -37.69
C TYR A 293 5.76 13.16 -38.02
N LEU A 294 6.36 12.59 -36.98
CA LEU A 294 7.17 11.39 -37.04
C LEU A 294 6.35 10.14 -36.65
N HIS A 295 5.28 10.33 -35.87
CA HIS A 295 4.30 9.31 -35.50
C HIS A 295 2.94 9.95 -35.23
N GLY A 296 1.87 9.29 -35.67
CA GLY A 296 0.55 9.91 -35.75
C GLY A 296 0.48 11.05 -36.77
N SER A 297 -0.53 11.89 -36.65
CA SER A 297 -0.76 13.03 -37.55
C SER A 297 -1.39 14.21 -36.81
N GLU A 298 -1.66 15.29 -37.54
CA GLU A 298 -2.38 16.45 -37.01
C GLU A 298 -3.72 16.05 -36.39
N ASP A 299 -4.45 15.13 -37.02
CA ASP A 299 -5.80 14.74 -36.61
C ASP A 299 -5.88 13.40 -35.87
N ALA A 300 -4.82 12.57 -35.91
CA ALA A 300 -4.87 11.21 -35.35
C ALA A 300 -3.70 10.92 -34.40
N TYR A 301 -4.02 10.30 -33.26
CA TYR A 301 -3.05 9.65 -32.38
C TYR A 301 -2.78 8.23 -32.90
N GLU A 302 -1.54 7.78 -32.79
CA GLU A 302 -1.15 6.40 -33.10
C GLU A 302 -0.43 5.78 -31.90
N SER A 303 -0.40 4.44 -31.84
CA SER A 303 0.20 3.73 -30.71
C SER A 303 1.65 3.37 -30.96
N VAL A 304 2.53 3.71 -30.00
CA VAL A 304 3.89 3.16 -29.89
C VAL A 304 3.93 2.06 -28.84
N THR A 305 4.74 1.03 -29.06
CA THR A 305 5.01 -0.03 -28.09
C THR A 305 6.42 0.09 -27.54
N VAL A 306 6.56 0.01 -26.21
CA VAL A 306 7.86 0.07 -25.51
C VAL A 306 7.94 -1.10 -24.53
N GLY A 307 8.90 -2.00 -24.70
CA GLY A 307 9.13 -3.10 -23.76
C GLY A 307 9.58 -2.58 -22.39
N ILE A 308 9.08 -3.20 -21.30
CA ILE A 308 9.44 -2.82 -19.93
C ILE A 308 9.78 -4.04 -19.08
N SER A 309 10.71 -3.86 -18.14
CA SER A 309 11.23 -4.94 -17.28
C SER A 309 10.92 -4.65 -15.81
N SER A 310 10.76 -5.70 -15.02
CA SER A 310 10.67 -5.62 -13.55
C SER A 310 12.03 -5.40 -12.88
N ALA A 311 13.11 -5.40 -13.65
CA ALA A 311 14.48 -5.21 -13.18
C ALA A 311 15.27 -4.26 -14.08
N LEU A 312 16.13 -3.45 -13.45
CA LEU A 312 17.16 -2.67 -14.12
C LEU A 312 18.29 -3.59 -14.59
N PRO A 313 18.93 -3.29 -15.74
CA PRO A 313 20.10 -4.02 -16.21
C PRO A 313 21.20 -4.04 -15.14
N ALA A 314 21.97 -5.13 -15.09
CA ALA A 314 23.16 -5.19 -14.29
C ALA A 314 24.18 -4.12 -14.73
N GLU A 315 24.89 -3.52 -13.77
CA GLU A 315 26.16 -2.87 -14.06
C GLU A 315 27.20 -3.92 -14.52
N GLU A 316 28.33 -3.49 -15.07
CA GLU A 316 29.36 -4.41 -15.58
C GLU A 316 29.78 -5.42 -14.49
N ASN A 317 29.52 -6.72 -14.71
CA ASN A 317 29.73 -7.83 -13.77
C ASN A 317 28.81 -7.87 -12.52
N GLY A 318 27.70 -7.15 -12.54
CA GLY A 318 26.67 -7.19 -11.49
C GLY A 318 25.50 -8.12 -11.80
N GLU A 319 24.54 -8.16 -10.88
CA GLU A 319 23.23 -8.80 -11.07
C GLU A 319 22.17 -7.73 -11.39
N PRO A 320 21.11 -8.06 -12.15
CA PRO A 320 19.98 -7.16 -12.37
C PRO A 320 19.36 -6.70 -11.04
N THR A 321 19.02 -5.43 -10.93
CA THR A 321 18.36 -4.91 -9.74
C THR A 321 16.85 -4.97 -9.92
N GLU A 322 16.17 -5.83 -9.19
CA GLU A 322 14.70 -5.90 -9.18
C GLU A 322 14.09 -4.63 -8.58
N ILE A 323 13.20 -4.00 -9.35
CA ILE A 323 12.57 -2.71 -9.01
C ILE A 323 11.07 -2.84 -8.73
N TRP A 324 10.44 -3.93 -9.21
CA TRP A 324 9.00 -4.16 -9.09
C TRP A 324 8.64 -5.03 -7.88
N LYS A 325 8.95 -4.51 -6.68
CA LYS A 325 8.73 -5.19 -5.40
C LYS A 325 7.62 -4.54 -4.58
N SER A 326 7.13 -5.25 -3.57
CA SER A 326 6.31 -4.66 -2.51
C SER A 326 6.99 -3.41 -1.95
N ASN A 327 6.21 -2.43 -1.53
CA ASN A 327 6.73 -1.24 -0.85
C ASN A 327 7.70 -0.41 -1.71
N LYS A 328 7.46 -0.36 -3.03
CA LYS A 328 8.24 0.46 -3.97
C LYS A 328 7.35 1.41 -4.76
N LYS A 329 7.86 2.63 -4.93
CA LYS A 329 7.36 3.61 -5.90
C LYS A 329 8.28 3.57 -7.12
N VAL A 330 7.76 3.10 -8.24
CA VAL A 330 8.47 3.02 -9.52
C VAL A 330 7.96 4.14 -10.42
N THR A 331 8.83 5.05 -10.81
CA THR A 331 8.52 6.04 -11.85
C THR A 331 9.19 5.64 -13.16
N CYS A 332 8.37 5.34 -14.15
CA CYS A 332 8.76 5.09 -15.53
C CYS A 332 9.02 6.40 -16.25
N ASN A 333 10.29 6.74 -16.48
CA ASN A 333 10.69 7.90 -17.26
C ASN A 333 10.93 7.47 -18.71
N LEU A 334 10.10 8.00 -19.61
CA LEU A 334 10.14 7.70 -21.04
C LEU A 334 10.82 8.86 -21.76
N LEU A 335 11.98 8.61 -22.37
CA LEU A 335 12.73 9.62 -23.10
C LEU A 335 12.61 9.39 -24.61
N ILE A 336 11.92 10.30 -25.29
CA ILE A 336 11.64 10.19 -26.72
C ILE A 336 12.77 10.88 -27.51
N GLY A 337 13.36 10.16 -28.47
CA GLY A 337 14.43 10.65 -29.35
C GLY A 337 14.03 10.66 -30.83
N ALA A 338 14.82 11.37 -31.64
CA ALA A 338 14.72 11.35 -33.09
C ALA A 338 16.04 11.76 -33.76
N ALA A 339 16.44 11.05 -34.81
CA ALA A 339 17.55 11.39 -35.69
C ALA A 339 17.01 11.86 -37.07
N GLY A 340 17.05 13.17 -37.31
CA GLY A 340 16.45 13.75 -38.52
C GLY A 340 14.92 13.59 -38.51
N THR A 341 14.34 13.05 -39.59
CA THR A 341 12.90 12.76 -39.69
C THR A 341 12.53 11.33 -39.30
N VAL A 342 13.44 10.63 -38.59
CA VAL A 342 13.23 9.25 -38.15
C VAL A 342 13.19 9.24 -36.64
N LEU A 343 12.21 8.55 -36.06
CA LEU A 343 12.17 8.32 -34.62
C LEU A 343 13.31 7.40 -34.20
N ASP A 344 14.00 7.81 -33.15
CA ASP A 344 14.90 6.90 -32.45
C ASP A 344 14.07 6.03 -31.50
N PRO A 345 14.61 4.88 -31.06
CA PRO A 345 13.99 4.12 -29.99
C PRO A 345 13.69 4.99 -28.77
N ILE A 346 12.49 4.84 -28.21
CA ILE A 346 12.13 5.47 -26.94
C ILE A 346 12.96 4.80 -25.85
N GLU A 347 13.75 5.58 -25.14
CA GLU A 347 14.56 5.11 -24.02
C GLU A 347 13.71 5.05 -22.76
N PHE A 348 13.90 3.99 -21.98
CA PHE A 348 13.18 3.74 -20.74
C PHE A 348 14.18 3.77 -19.59
N GLU A 349 14.05 4.77 -18.73
CA GLU A 349 14.79 4.88 -17.49
C GLU A 349 13.82 4.80 -16.31
N THR A 350 14.13 4.01 -15.29
CA THR A 350 13.28 3.91 -14.10
C THR A 350 13.97 4.53 -12.90
N THR A 351 13.29 5.48 -12.27
CA THR A 351 13.67 5.95 -10.94
C THR A 351 12.85 5.21 -9.90
N VAL A 352 13.52 4.62 -8.92
CA VAL A 352 12.90 3.82 -7.85
C VAL A 352 13.12 4.51 -6.53
N LYS A 353 12.05 4.60 -5.74
CA LYS A 353 12.12 4.99 -4.34
C LYS A 353 11.52 3.87 -3.50
N THR A 354 12.02 3.72 -2.28
CA THR A 354 11.23 3.03 -1.26
C THR A 354 9.91 3.77 -1.15
N TRP A 355 8.80 3.04 -1.18
CA TRP A 355 7.55 3.60 -0.68
C TRP A 355 7.81 3.65 0.81
N ASP A 356 8.26 4.80 1.31
CA ASP A 356 8.91 4.85 2.62
C ASP A 356 8.06 4.08 3.62
N ASP A 357 8.70 3.15 4.34
CA ASP A 357 8.05 2.50 5.46
C ASP A 357 7.41 3.60 6.27
N VAL A 358 6.15 3.42 6.62
CA VAL A 358 5.48 4.32 7.54
C VAL A 358 6.41 4.38 8.74
N GLU A 359 7.09 5.52 8.96
CA GLU A 359 7.84 5.82 10.18
C GLU A 359 6.84 6.43 11.17
N GLY A 360 7.12 6.59 12.47
CA GLY A 360 6.01 6.72 13.41
C GLY A 360 6.31 6.82 14.88
N GLY A 361 5.73 7.87 15.47
CA GLY A 361 5.60 8.02 16.90
C GLY A 361 4.32 7.37 17.45
N VAL A 362 4.32 7.18 18.78
CA VAL A 362 3.19 6.69 19.57
C VAL A 362 2.04 7.70 19.50
N ILE A 363 0.87 7.27 19.02
CA ILE A 363 -0.38 8.01 19.20
C ILE A 363 -1.07 7.42 20.43
N GLU A 364 -1.06 8.18 21.52
CA GLU A 364 -1.67 7.74 22.77
C GLU A 364 -3.17 7.98 22.77
N PRO A 365 -3.99 6.99 23.16
CA PRO A 365 -5.32 7.27 23.66
C PRO A 365 -5.19 8.01 24.99
N LYS A 366 -5.91 9.12 25.16
CA LYS A 366 -6.13 9.68 26.49
C LYS A 366 -7.13 8.84 27.27
#